data_AF-A0A0R2GUK0-F1
#
_entry.id   AF-A0A0R2GUK0-F1
#
_cell.length_a   1.000
_cell.length_b   1.000
_cell.length_c   1.000
_cell.angle_alpha   90.00
_cell.angle_beta   90.00
_cell.angle_gamma   90.00
#
_symmetry.space_group_name_H-M   'P 1'
#
loop_
_entity.id
_entity.type
_entity.pdbx_description
1 polymer ?
#
loop_
_entity_poly.entity_id
_entity_poly.type
_entity_poly.pdbx_seq_one_letter_code
_entity_poly.pdbx_strand_id
1 'polypeptide(L)'
;MQMAVDATGHLTLARHAQKQQVYYCPTCGQPLMLRRGQQKPAYFAHQRACTPRAGGETAEHQQGKQQIMAWATRQGWQPQAEVYLPMIQQRPDVLVTINSRQVALEFQCSALSLARLQERNRGYARLGIQPVWFLGQPYQRSLHRAKQAQFTQLYHGRPCLYYWQVTRGQLTWQTGQITPVATVAPRQVSRDVAWLQGNSTSSAATRQLLGALYQAGHIGVNCPLVAHYQETNWPLIDESLLAWHLRQLLALEQVVLGTTWSWAGWWTFLTAQTTWLPLPCLTPPQVAQLHHQLLQAWTVELAQAGIVTQRAAGVQYCRRPAWFASYAAKVRAVRGWAGKEKSPR
;
A
#
# COMPACT_ATOMS: atom_id res chain seq x y z
N MET A 1 1.80 18.38 -23.77
CA MET A 1 1.12 19.10 -22.66
C MET A 1 0.06 20.04 -23.22
N GLN A 2 -1.01 20.31 -22.46
CA GLN A 2 -2.15 21.11 -22.94
C GLN A 2 -2.04 22.60 -22.61
N MET A 3 -1.09 23.01 -21.77
CA MET A 3 -0.87 24.41 -21.40
C MET A 3 0.61 24.75 -21.48
N ALA A 4 0.92 26.01 -21.77
CA ALA A 4 2.27 26.56 -21.75
C ALA A 4 2.24 28.02 -21.27
N VAL A 5 3.39 28.57 -20.88
CA VAL A 5 3.52 30.01 -20.59
C VAL A 5 3.89 30.70 -21.89
N ASP A 6 3.17 31.74 -22.28
CA ASP A 6 3.54 32.54 -23.45
C ASP A 6 4.66 33.54 -23.14
N ALA A 7 5.14 34.26 -24.16
CA ALA A 7 6.19 35.26 -24.01
C ALA A 7 5.85 36.42 -23.05
N THR A 8 4.57 36.63 -22.71
CA THR A 8 4.11 37.65 -21.76
C THR A 8 3.98 37.12 -20.33
N GLY A 9 4.28 35.83 -20.11
CA GLY A 9 4.16 35.19 -18.80
C GLY A 9 2.78 34.60 -18.50
N HIS A 10 1.83 34.64 -19.45
CA HIS A 10 0.48 34.13 -19.24
C HIS A 10 0.35 32.65 -19.59
N LEU A 11 -0.46 31.92 -18.81
CA LEU A 11 -0.73 30.51 -19.05
C LEU A 11 -1.75 30.35 -20.19
N THR A 12 -1.31 29.79 -21.32
CA THR A 12 -2.10 29.61 -22.54
C THR A 12 -2.41 28.13 -22.80
N LEU A 13 -3.67 27.82 -23.09
CA LEU A 13 -4.11 26.49 -23.52
C LEU A 13 -3.74 26.23 -24.99
N ALA A 14 -3.33 25.00 -25.32
CA ALA A 14 -2.90 24.61 -26.67
C ALA A 14 -3.99 24.80 -27.73
N ARG A 15 -5.28 24.69 -27.34
CA ARG A 15 -6.42 24.98 -28.23
C ARG A 15 -6.58 26.46 -28.60
N HIS A 16 -6.05 27.37 -27.79
CA HIS A 16 -6.09 28.82 -28.02
C HIS A 16 -4.72 29.36 -28.46
N ALA A 17 -3.73 28.49 -28.61
CA ALA A 17 -2.36 28.86 -28.93
C ALA A 17 -2.17 29.12 -30.43
N GLN A 18 -1.27 30.05 -30.77
CA GLN A 18 -0.93 30.46 -32.13
C GLN A 18 0.43 29.88 -32.53
N LYS A 19 0.56 29.38 -33.78
CA LYS A 19 1.80 28.70 -34.22
C LYS A 19 3.05 29.61 -34.22
N GLN A 20 2.86 30.91 -34.43
CA GLN A 20 3.93 31.90 -34.55
C GLN A 20 4.44 32.41 -33.19
N GLN A 21 3.76 32.06 -32.09
CA GLN A 21 4.13 32.52 -30.76
C GLN A 21 5.09 31.52 -30.10
N VAL A 22 6.07 32.04 -29.36
CA VAL A 22 6.97 31.23 -28.54
C VAL A 22 6.27 30.90 -27.22
N TYR A 23 6.37 29.63 -26.84
CA TYR A 23 5.81 29.12 -25.59
C TYR A 23 6.90 28.47 -24.77
N TYR A 24 6.76 28.52 -23.46
CA TYR A 24 7.69 27.97 -22.49
C TYR A 24 6.98 26.95 -21.61
N CYS A 25 7.69 25.91 -21.25
CA CYS A 25 7.21 24.92 -20.32
C CYS A 25 7.16 25.55 -18.92
N PRO A 26 5.99 25.70 -18.30
CA PRO A 26 5.90 26.21 -16.92
C PRO A 26 6.62 25.33 -15.89
N THR A 27 6.96 24.09 -16.23
CA THR A 27 7.61 23.14 -15.33
C THR A 27 9.14 23.23 -15.38
N CYS A 28 9.72 23.44 -16.56
CA CYS A 28 11.19 23.46 -16.73
C CYS A 28 11.73 24.74 -17.37
N GLY A 29 10.87 25.70 -17.72
CA GLY A 29 11.22 26.94 -18.41
C GLY A 29 11.63 26.77 -19.87
N GLN A 30 11.72 25.54 -20.39
CA GLN A 30 12.27 25.30 -21.73
C GLN A 30 11.27 25.63 -22.85
N PRO A 31 11.76 26.02 -24.04
CA PRO A 31 10.92 26.30 -25.20
C PRO A 31 10.06 25.10 -25.64
N LEU A 32 8.82 25.40 -25.99
CA LEU A 32 7.82 24.48 -26.49
C LEU A 32 7.41 24.85 -27.90
N MET A 33 7.00 23.83 -28.66
CA MET A 33 6.44 23.91 -29.99
C MET A 33 4.98 23.47 -29.96
N LEU A 34 4.10 24.31 -30.51
CA LEU A 34 2.70 23.96 -30.71
C LEU A 34 2.55 22.94 -31.86
N ARG A 35 2.03 21.76 -31.54
CA ARG A 35 1.64 20.72 -32.50
C ARG A 35 0.11 20.75 -32.65
N ARG A 36 -0.36 21.01 -33.86
CA ARG A 36 -1.78 21.01 -34.22
C ARG A 36 -1.93 20.31 -35.57
N GLY A 37 -2.62 19.17 -35.57
CA GLY A 37 -2.94 18.40 -36.78
C GLY A 37 -4.43 18.43 -37.07
N GLN A 38 -4.85 18.02 -38.28
CA GLN A 38 -6.27 18.03 -38.65
C GLN A 38 -7.13 17.02 -37.86
N GLN A 39 -6.55 15.91 -37.39
CA GLN A 39 -7.26 14.89 -36.61
C GLN A 39 -6.85 14.79 -35.14
N LYS A 40 -5.75 15.45 -34.73
CA LYS A 40 -5.23 15.37 -33.36
C LYS A 40 -5.44 16.71 -32.64
N PRO A 41 -5.99 16.71 -31.40
CA PRO A 41 -6.14 17.92 -30.62
C PRO A 41 -4.79 18.62 -30.43
N ALA A 42 -4.80 19.95 -30.41
CA ALA A 42 -3.59 20.75 -30.28
C ALA A 42 -2.88 20.42 -28.95
N TYR A 43 -1.55 20.36 -28.96
CA TYR A 43 -0.72 20.15 -27.77
C TYR A 43 0.64 20.80 -27.94
N PHE A 44 1.30 21.14 -26.84
CA PHE A 44 2.68 21.61 -26.83
C PHE A 44 3.67 20.44 -26.62
N ALA A 45 4.80 20.50 -27.32
CA ALA A 45 5.90 19.55 -27.25
C ALA A 45 7.26 20.26 -27.12
N HIS A 46 8.23 19.70 -26.39
CA HIS A 46 9.56 20.30 -26.27
C HIS A 46 10.36 20.22 -27.59
N GLN A 47 11.18 21.23 -27.88
CA GLN A 47 11.96 21.36 -29.13
C GLN A 47 13.22 20.45 -29.25
N ARG A 48 13.26 19.30 -28.55
CA ARG A 48 14.38 18.33 -28.38
C ARG A 48 15.46 18.71 -27.33
N ALA A 49 16.09 17.65 -26.81
CA ALA A 49 17.11 17.57 -25.74
C ALA A 49 16.74 18.06 -24.33
N CYS A 50 15.47 18.35 -24.04
CA CYS A 50 15.00 18.20 -22.66
C CYS A 50 14.70 16.72 -22.48
N THR A 51 15.34 16.03 -21.54
CA THR A 51 14.92 14.70 -21.09
C THR A 51 13.42 14.80 -20.81
N PRO A 52 12.55 14.19 -21.65
CA PRO A 52 11.14 14.19 -21.37
C PRO A 52 11.00 13.53 -20.01
N ARG A 53 10.27 14.17 -19.09
CA ARG A 53 9.67 13.38 -18.02
C ARG A 53 8.91 12.27 -18.73
N ALA A 54 9.36 11.03 -18.56
CA ALA A 54 8.94 9.91 -19.40
C ALA A 54 7.40 9.82 -19.44
N GLY A 55 6.85 9.77 -20.67
CA GLY A 55 5.43 9.49 -20.92
C GLY A 55 4.56 10.74 -21.12
N GLY A 56 4.03 10.91 -22.34
CA GLY A 56 2.80 11.69 -22.49
C GLY A 56 1.66 11.01 -21.72
N GLU A 57 0.72 11.78 -21.18
CA GLU A 57 -0.46 11.23 -20.52
C GLU A 57 -1.25 10.33 -21.50
N THR A 58 -1.64 9.14 -21.04
CA THR A 58 -2.44 8.21 -21.84
C THR A 58 -3.85 8.78 -22.07
N ALA A 59 -4.55 8.28 -23.10
CA ALA A 59 -5.95 8.63 -23.34
C ALA A 59 -6.82 8.30 -22.11
N GLU A 60 -6.54 7.17 -21.44
CA GLU A 60 -7.19 6.78 -20.19
C GLU A 60 -7.01 7.84 -19.10
N HIS A 61 -5.79 8.33 -18.89
CA HIS A 61 -5.49 9.36 -17.90
C HIS A 61 -6.28 10.65 -18.16
N GLN A 62 -6.27 11.12 -19.41
CA GLN A 62 -6.98 12.34 -19.81
C GLN A 62 -8.50 12.19 -19.63
N GLN A 63 -9.07 11.05 -20.04
CA GLN A 63 -10.49 10.76 -19.88
C GLN A 63 -10.88 10.67 -18.40
N GLY A 64 -10.10 9.94 -17.59
CA GLY A 64 -10.36 9.81 -16.15
C GLY A 64 -10.29 11.14 -15.42
N LYS A 65 -9.29 11.99 -15.72
CA LYS A 65 -9.18 13.36 -15.18
C LYS A 65 -10.43 14.19 -15.47
N GLN A 66 -10.93 14.15 -16.71
CA GLN A 66 -12.18 14.84 -17.09
C GLN A 66 -13.41 14.30 -16.34
N GLN A 67 -13.50 12.98 -16.19
CA GLN A 67 -14.59 12.35 -15.44
C GLN A 67 -14.55 12.69 -13.96
N ILE A 68 -13.36 12.73 -13.34
CA ILE A 68 -13.15 13.11 -11.95
C ILE A 68 -13.52 14.59 -11.73
N MET A 69 -13.12 15.49 -12.64
CA MET A 69 -13.58 16.89 -12.64
C MET A 69 -15.10 16.96 -12.64
N ALA A 70 -15.76 16.30 -13.60
CA ALA A 70 -17.21 16.33 -13.71
C ALA A 70 -17.92 15.71 -12.50
N TRP A 71 -17.35 14.64 -11.93
CA TRP A 71 -17.85 14.03 -10.69
C TRP A 71 -17.73 14.99 -9.51
N ALA A 72 -16.58 15.65 -9.33
CA ALA A 72 -16.36 16.63 -8.28
C ALA A 72 -17.34 17.82 -8.41
N THR A 73 -17.59 18.31 -9.62
CA THR A 73 -18.61 19.34 -9.87
C THR A 73 -20.00 18.86 -9.45
N ARG A 74 -20.38 17.61 -9.76
CA ARG A 74 -21.67 17.03 -9.34
C ARG A 74 -21.80 16.87 -7.81
N GLN A 75 -20.68 16.78 -7.08
CA GLN A 75 -20.71 16.81 -5.61
C GLN A 75 -20.92 18.21 -5.03
N GLY A 76 -21.06 19.25 -5.88
CA GLY A 76 -21.17 20.64 -5.46
C GLY A 76 -19.82 21.28 -5.10
N TRP A 77 -18.70 20.63 -5.44
CA TRP A 77 -17.37 21.20 -5.22
C TRP A 77 -16.98 22.13 -6.39
N GLN A 78 -15.96 22.96 -6.17
CA GLN A 78 -15.36 23.81 -7.20
C GLN A 78 -14.01 23.24 -7.66
N PRO A 79 -14.00 22.22 -8.54
CA PRO A 79 -12.77 21.62 -9.02
C PRO A 79 -12.05 22.53 -10.02
N GLN A 80 -10.73 22.57 -9.91
CA GLN A 80 -9.82 23.25 -10.82
C GLN A 80 -8.83 22.24 -11.39
N ALA A 81 -8.73 22.16 -12.71
CA ALA A 81 -7.82 21.22 -13.37
C ALA A 81 -6.39 21.80 -13.43
N GLU A 82 -5.39 20.96 -13.14
CA GLU A 82 -3.97 21.23 -13.40
C GLU A 82 -3.41 22.55 -12.82
N VAL A 83 -3.93 22.98 -11.66
CA VAL A 83 -3.47 24.20 -10.97
C VAL A 83 -1.98 24.08 -10.64
N TYR A 84 -1.18 25.03 -11.12
CA TYR A 84 0.25 25.03 -10.79
C TYR A 84 0.47 25.58 -9.38
N LEU A 85 1.10 24.76 -8.53
CA LEU A 85 1.44 25.11 -7.15
C LEU A 85 2.94 25.43 -7.09
N PRO A 86 3.35 26.72 -7.23
CA PRO A 86 4.75 27.10 -7.45
C PRO A 86 5.65 26.75 -6.27
N MET A 87 5.15 26.89 -5.03
CA MET A 87 5.91 26.58 -3.80
C MET A 87 6.41 25.14 -3.73
N ILE A 88 5.74 24.22 -4.43
CA ILE A 88 6.07 22.80 -4.42
C ILE A 88 6.35 22.26 -5.83
N GLN A 89 6.31 23.13 -6.85
CA GLN A 89 6.51 22.79 -8.27
C GLN A 89 5.66 21.58 -8.71
N GLN A 90 4.43 21.50 -8.21
CA GLN A 90 3.50 20.41 -8.51
C GLN A 90 2.25 20.92 -9.22
N ARG A 91 1.59 19.96 -9.89
CA ARG A 91 0.26 20.11 -10.47
C ARG A 91 -0.54 18.90 -10.01
N PRO A 92 -1.54 19.07 -9.14
CA PRO A 92 -2.54 18.03 -8.94
C PRO A 92 -3.36 17.89 -10.22
N ASP A 93 -3.86 16.68 -10.48
CA ASP A 93 -4.75 16.48 -11.63
C ASP A 93 -6.02 17.32 -11.50
N VAL A 94 -6.61 17.30 -10.30
CA VAL A 94 -7.77 18.12 -9.93
C VAL A 94 -7.59 18.64 -8.51
N LEU A 95 -7.72 19.95 -8.31
CA LEU A 95 -7.74 20.59 -6.99
C LEU A 95 -9.19 20.97 -6.65
N VAL A 96 -9.68 20.54 -5.49
CA VAL A 96 -11.01 20.90 -4.98
C VAL A 96 -10.90 21.51 -3.59
N THR A 97 -11.91 22.28 -3.19
CA THR A 97 -12.10 22.69 -1.79
C THR A 97 -13.32 21.97 -1.23
N ILE A 98 -13.12 21.20 -0.16
CA ILE A 98 -14.16 20.45 0.55
C ILE A 98 -14.14 20.90 2.01
N ASN A 99 -15.25 21.44 2.52
CA ASN A 99 -15.34 21.93 3.91
C ASN A 99 -14.18 22.87 4.30
N SER A 100 -13.89 23.85 3.43
CA SER A 100 -12.79 24.81 3.59
C SER A 100 -11.37 24.21 3.60
N ARG A 101 -11.20 22.95 3.17
CA ARG A 101 -9.89 22.30 3.01
C ARG A 101 -9.61 22.00 1.56
N GLN A 102 -8.39 22.30 1.12
CA GLN A 102 -7.94 21.94 -0.22
C GLN A 102 -7.61 20.44 -0.28
N VAL A 103 -8.11 19.78 -1.33
CA VAL A 103 -7.87 18.37 -1.60
C VAL A 103 -7.36 18.23 -3.04
N ALA A 104 -6.22 17.57 -3.19
CA ALA A 104 -5.65 17.21 -4.47
C ALA A 104 -6.15 15.81 -4.85
N LEU A 105 -7.03 15.73 -5.84
CA LEU A 105 -7.47 14.47 -6.43
C LEU A 105 -6.49 14.10 -7.55
N GLU A 106 -5.82 12.96 -7.39
CA GLU A 106 -4.77 12.47 -8.29
C GLU A 106 -5.25 11.20 -8.98
N PHE A 107 -5.00 11.06 -10.28
CA PHE A 107 -5.41 9.88 -11.03
C PHE A 107 -4.21 9.16 -11.64
N GLN A 108 -3.82 8.01 -11.08
CA GLN A 108 -2.63 7.31 -11.50
C GLN A 108 -2.94 6.14 -12.45
N CYS A 109 -2.56 6.28 -13.72
CA CYS A 109 -2.68 5.23 -14.75
C CYS A 109 -1.35 4.57 -15.15
N SER A 110 -0.21 5.12 -14.75
CA SER A 110 1.12 4.61 -15.12
C SER A 110 1.96 4.29 -13.88
N ALA A 111 3.10 3.62 -14.04
CA ALA A 111 3.98 3.33 -12.92
C ALA A 111 4.50 4.62 -12.26
N LEU A 112 4.22 4.78 -10.96
CA LEU A 112 4.78 5.86 -10.13
C LEU A 112 5.82 5.28 -9.17
N SER A 113 7.01 5.88 -9.12
CA SER A 113 8.03 5.46 -8.15
C SER A 113 7.65 5.89 -6.73
N LEU A 114 8.09 5.12 -5.73
CA LEU A 114 7.87 5.46 -4.31
C LEU A 114 8.41 6.85 -3.98
N ALA A 115 9.64 7.15 -4.43
CA ALA A 115 10.28 8.44 -4.20
C ALA A 115 9.45 9.60 -4.76
N ARG A 116 8.89 9.46 -5.96
CA ARG A 116 8.05 10.50 -6.57
C ARG A 116 6.70 10.65 -5.85
N LEU A 117 6.10 9.56 -5.40
CA LEU A 117 4.87 9.59 -4.62
C LEU A 117 5.08 10.31 -3.28
N GLN A 118 6.17 9.97 -2.57
CA GLN A 118 6.57 10.64 -1.33
C GLN A 118 6.85 12.13 -1.52
N GLU A 119 7.59 12.49 -2.57
CA GLU A 119 7.86 13.87 -2.94
C GLU A 119 6.54 14.64 -3.13
N ARG A 120 5.59 14.10 -3.91
CA ARG A 120 4.29 14.72 -4.14
C ARG A 120 3.49 14.93 -2.86
N ASN A 121 3.36 13.88 -2.05
CA ASN A 121 2.58 13.94 -0.82
C ASN A 121 3.20 14.88 0.21
N ARG A 122 4.55 14.93 0.32
CA ARG A 122 5.25 15.93 1.16
C ARG A 122 5.02 17.35 0.65
N GLY A 123 5.00 17.56 -0.67
CA GLY A 123 4.63 18.83 -1.27
C GLY A 123 3.24 19.28 -0.83
N TYR A 124 2.23 18.43 -1.00
CA TYR A 124 0.86 18.75 -0.57
C TYR A 124 0.75 19.01 0.93
N ALA A 125 1.40 18.19 1.76
CA ALA A 125 1.43 18.37 3.21
C ALA A 125 1.99 19.74 3.63
N ARG A 126 3.04 20.25 2.96
CA ARG A 126 3.60 21.60 3.23
C ARG A 126 2.61 22.73 2.96
N LEU A 127 1.63 22.52 2.10
CA LEU A 127 0.59 23.50 1.77
C LEU A 127 -0.72 23.25 2.50
N GLY A 128 -0.79 22.26 3.41
CA GLY A 128 -2.04 21.86 4.05
C GLY A 128 -3.06 21.24 3.09
N ILE A 129 -2.61 20.75 1.94
CA ILE A 129 -3.44 20.11 0.91
C ILE A 129 -3.48 18.60 1.21
N GLN A 130 -4.68 18.02 1.24
CA GLN A 130 -4.84 16.58 1.41
C GLN A 130 -4.84 15.88 0.04
N PRO A 131 -3.90 14.97 -0.26
CA PRO A 131 -3.97 14.16 -1.47
C PRO A 131 -4.96 13.01 -1.32
N VAL A 132 -5.73 12.73 -2.39
CA VAL A 132 -6.53 11.52 -2.57
C VAL A 132 -6.14 10.90 -3.91
N TRP A 133 -5.66 9.66 -3.86
CA TRP A 133 -5.14 8.95 -5.02
C TRP A 133 -6.17 7.94 -5.54
N PHE A 134 -6.56 8.10 -6.81
CA PHE A 134 -7.37 7.16 -7.56
C PHE A 134 -6.48 6.34 -8.50
N LEU A 135 -6.66 5.02 -8.51
CA LEU A 135 -5.91 4.11 -9.37
C LEU A 135 -6.71 3.72 -10.62
N GLY A 136 -6.07 3.78 -11.79
CA GLY A 136 -6.63 3.37 -13.08
C GLY A 136 -6.55 1.88 -13.36
N GLN A 137 -6.97 1.46 -14.56
CA GLN A 137 -7.08 0.06 -14.96
C GLN A 137 -5.76 -0.74 -14.85
N PRO A 138 -4.56 -0.19 -15.15
CA PRO A 138 -3.32 -0.95 -15.03
C PRO A 138 -3.03 -1.47 -13.62
N TYR A 139 -3.58 -0.80 -12.61
CA TYR A 139 -3.45 -1.20 -11.20
C TYR A 139 -4.51 -2.22 -10.76
N GLN A 140 -5.57 -2.45 -11.54
CA GLN A 140 -6.64 -3.40 -11.18
C GLN A 140 -6.28 -4.86 -11.45
N ARG A 141 -5.30 -5.15 -12.33
CA ARG A 141 -4.98 -6.52 -12.77
C ARG A 141 -4.10 -7.30 -11.81
N SER A 142 -3.12 -6.65 -11.18
CA SER A 142 -2.32 -7.20 -10.09
C SER A 142 -1.46 -6.09 -9.49
N LEU A 143 -1.78 -5.69 -8.26
CA LEU A 143 -0.95 -4.82 -7.46
C LEU A 143 -0.13 -5.68 -6.51
N HIS A 144 1.18 -5.76 -6.71
CA HIS A 144 2.05 -6.38 -5.72
C HIS A 144 2.00 -5.63 -4.38
N ARG A 145 2.26 -6.33 -3.27
CA ARG A 145 2.10 -5.84 -1.87
C ARG A 145 2.72 -4.47 -1.64
N ALA A 146 3.96 -4.25 -2.07
CA ALA A 146 4.65 -2.98 -1.92
C ALA A 146 3.94 -1.81 -2.65
N LYS A 147 3.30 -2.08 -3.79
CA LYS A 147 2.54 -1.07 -4.54
C LYS A 147 1.17 -0.82 -3.91
N GLN A 148 0.53 -1.84 -3.33
CA GLN A 148 -0.68 -1.65 -2.51
C GLN A 148 -0.38 -0.76 -1.30
N ALA A 149 0.71 -1.04 -0.57
CA ALA A 149 1.15 -0.23 0.57
C ALA A 149 1.39 1.24 0.18
N GLN A 150 2.05 1.47 -0.96
CA GLN A 150 2.30 2.82 -1.48
C GLN A 150 1.03 3.66 -1.61
N PHE A 151 -0.06 3.08 -2.11
CA PHE A 151 -1.31 3.80 -2.34
C PHE A 151 -2.36 3.60 -1.25
N THR A 152 -2.00 2.96 -0.14
CA THR A 152 -2.90 2.72 0.99
C THR A 152 -3.38 4.04 1.56
N GLN A 153 -4.70 4.22 1.55
CA GLN A 153 -5.42 5.33 2.16
C GLN A 153 -6.36 4.80 3.24
N LEU A 154 -7.10 5.68 3.93
CA LEU A 154 -8.10 5.26 4.90
C LEU A 154 -9.52 5.61 4.43
N TYR A 155 -10.43 4.66 4.67
CA TYR A 155 -11.88 4.84 4.57
C TYR A 155 -12.51 4.38 5.88
N HIS A 156 -13.13 5.29 6.64
CA HIS A 156 -13.64 5.03 8.00
C HIS A 156 -12.66 4.26 8.90
N GLY A 157 -11.39 4.68 8.91
CA GLY A 157 -10.34 4.06 9.74
C GLY A 157 -9.84 2.70 9.25
N ARG A 158 -10.33 2.19 8.10
CA ARG A 158 -9.85 0.94 7.49
C ARG A 158 -8.95 1.24 6.30
N PRO A 159 -7.88 0.45 6.10
CA PRO A 159 -7.01 0.64 4.94
C PRO A 159 -7.76 0.31 3.64
N CYS A 160 -7.57 1.16 2.64
CA CYS A 160 -8.25 1.04 1.36
C CYS A 160 -7.39 1.48 0.17
N LEU A 161 -7.81 1.04 -1.01
CA LEU A 161 -7.37 1.53 -2.31
C LEU A 161 -8.58 2.08 -3.05
N TYR A 162 -8.49 3.33 -3.51
CA TYR A 162 -9.51 3.92 -4.37
C TYR A 162 -9.14 3.69 -5.84
N TYR A 163 -10.14 3.31 -6.63
CA TYR A 163 -10.02 3.10 -8.07
C TYR A 163 -11.02 3.97 -8.82
N TRP A 164 -10.60 4.52 -9.94
CA TRP A 164 -11.50 5.19 -10.87
C TRP A 164 -11.72 4.32 -12.10
N GLN A 165 -12.95 3.86 -12.30
CA GLN A 165 -13.30 3.04 -13.46
C GLN A 165 -13.67 3.94 -14.63
N VAL A 166 -12.70 4.20 -15.52
CA VAL A 166 -12.88 5.11 -16.66
C VAL A 166 -14.02 4.67 -17.59
N THR A 167 -14.23 3.37 -17.76
CA THR A 167 -15.33 2.82 -18.57
C THR A 167 -16.72 3.15 -18.02
N ARG A 168 -16.85 3.32 -16.70
CA ARG A 168 -18.13 3.62 -16.03
C ARG A 168 -18.22 5.06 -15.52
N GLY A 169 -17.10 5.79 -15.47
CA GLY A 169 -17.02 7.11 -14.86
C GLY A 169 -17.35 7.10 -13.36
N GLN A 170 -16.92 6.05 -12.65
CA GLN A 170 -17.29 5.80 -11.26
C GLN A 170 -16.08 5.54 -10.35
N LEU A 171 -16.20 6.05 -9.12
CA LEU A 171 -15.33 5.70 -8.00
C LEU A 171 -15.72 4.34 -7.44
N THR A 172 -14.74 3.46 -7.27
CA THR A 172 -14.86 2.20 -6.53
C THR A 172 -13.69 2.06 -5.58
N TRP A 173 -13.81 1.18 -4.58
CA TRP A 173 -12.72 0.98 -3.63
C TRP A 173 -12.65 -0.45 -3.15
N GLN A 174 -11.44 -0.84 -2.75
CA GLN A 174 -11.17 -2.10 -2.06
C GLN A 174 -10.74 -1.76 -0.64
N THR A 175 -11.36 -2.37 0.36
CA THR A 175 -10.94 -2.29 1.77
C THR A 175 -10.32 -3.59 2.22
N GLY A 176 -9.44 -3.54 3.20
CA GLY A 176 -8.98 -4.73 3.92
C GLY A 176 -9.10 -4.60 5.42
N GLN A 177 -8.63 -5.65 6.10
CA GLN A 177 -8.65 -5.76 7.55
C GLN A 177 -7.25 -5.99 8.11
N ILE A 178 -7.08 -5.65 9.37
CA ILE A 178 -5.92 -5.95 10.21
C ILE A 178 -6.52 -6.48 11.52
N THR A 179 -6.92 -7.75 11.54
CA THR A 179 -7.62 -8.34 12.68
C THR A 179 -7.06 -9.72 13.02
N PRO A 180 -7.15 -10.15 14.30
CA PRO A 180 -6.91 -11.54 14.66
C PRO A 180 -7.75 -12.47 13.79
N VAL A 181 -7.17 -13.60 13.43
CA VAL A 181 -7.80 -14.69 12.72
C VAL A 181 -8.19 -15.74 13.77
N ALA A 182 -9.43 -15.69 14.23
CA ALA A 182 -9.95 -16.68 15.17
C ALA A 182 -9.79 -18.14 14.66
N THR A 183 -9.66 -18.34 13.34
CA THR A 183 -9.65 -19.67 12.72
C THR A 183 -9.03 -19.59 11.29
N VAL A 184 -7.74 -19.94 11.13
CA VAL A 184 -7.10 -20.13 9.81
C VAL A 184 -7.70 -21.31 9.03
N ALA A 185 -8.35 -21.05 7.90
CA ALA A 185 -8.93 -22.09 7.05
C ALA A 185 -7.92 -23.19 6.63
N PRO A 186 -8.29 -24.49 6.63
CA PRO A 186 -7.40 -25.59 6.24
C PRO A 186 -6.74 -25.42 4.87
N ARG A 187 -7.46 -24.84 3.91
CA ARG A 187 -6.92 -24.55 2.56
C ARG A 187 -5.74 -23.58 2.62
N GLN A 188 -5.79 -22.61 3.53
CA GLN A 188 -4.70 -21.64 3.70
C GLN A 188 -3.47 -22.32 4.30
N VAL A 189 -3.66 -23.19 5.30
CA VAL A 189 -2.56 -24.00 5.86
C VAL A 189 -1.90 -24.85 4.78
N SER A 190 -2.68 -25.48 3.89
CA SER A 190 -2.13 -26.24 2.77
C SER A 190 -1.31 -25.37 1.80
N ARG A 191 -1.75 -24.14 1.51
CA ARG A 191 -1.01 -23.19 0.66
C ARG A 191 0.30 -22.77 1.31
N ASP A 192 0.28 -22.45 2.59
CA ASP A 192 1.46 -22.07 3.38
C ASP A 192 2.49 -23.20 3.43
N VAL A 193 2.03 -24.44 3.62
CA VAL A 193 2.90 -25.63 3.58
C VAL A 193 3.52 -25.81 2.18
N ALA A 194 2.72 -25.69 1.12
CA ALA A 194 3.24 -25.79 -0.25
C ALA A 194 4.28 -24.68 -0.52
N TRP A 195 4.05 -23.47 0.00
CA TRP A 195 5.03 -22.39 -0.07
C TRP A 195 6.33 -22.75 0.66
N LEU A 196 6.26 -23.30 1.87
CA LEU A 196 7.41 -23.75 2.65
C LEU A 196 8.19 -24.90 1.98
N GLN A 197 7.51 -25.76 1.22
CA GLN A 197 8.14 -26.86 0.46
C GLN A 197 8.81 -26.38 -0.82
N GLY A 198 8.20 -25.42 -1.53
CA GLY A 198 8.59 -25.05 -2.89
C GLY A 198 9.41 -23.77 -3.05
N ASN A 199 9.51 -22.89 -2.04
CA ASN A 199 10.08 -21.54 -2.20
C ASN A 199 11.48 -21.32 -1.62
N SER A 200 12.29 -22.37 -1.49
CA SER A 200 13.68 -22.28 -0.98
C SER A 200 14.60 -21.34 -1.78
N THR A 201 14.20 -20.90 -2.99
CA THR A 201 15.01 -20.07 -3.89
C THR A 201 14.43 -18.68 -4.21
N SER A 202 13.22 -18.37 -3.76
CA SER A 202 12.43 -17.20 -4.23
C SER A 202 13.02 -15.82 -3.88
N SER A 203 13.57 -15.62 -2.67
CA SER A 203 14.19 -14.36 -2.25
C SER A 203 15.29 -14.59 -1.22
N ALA A 204 16.22 -13.63 -1.09
CA ALA A 204 17.26 -13.67 -0.06
C ALA A 204 16.68 -13.72 1.37
N ALA A 205 15.61 -12.96 1.62
CA ALA A 205 14.91 -12.96 2.90
C ALA A 205 14.27 -14.32 3.22
N THR A 206 13.67 -14.99 2.22
CA THR A 206 13.12 -16.35 2.36
C THR A 206 14.23 -17.34 2.69
N ARG A 207 15.37 -17.28 1.99
CA ARG A 207 16.53 -18.13 2.27
C ARG A 207 17.06 -17.95 3.67
N GLN A 208 17.18 -16.70 4.13
CA GLN A 208 17.63 -16.40 5.49
C GLN A 208 16.66 -16.98 6.54
N LEU A 209 15.35 -16.88 6.32
CA LEU A 209 14.36 -17.48 7.22
C LEU A 209 14.50 -19.01 7.28
N LEU A 210 14.56 -19.67 6.13
CA LEU A 210 14.69 -21.13 6.07
C LEU A 210 16.01 -21.61 6.69
N GLY A 211 17.09 -20.86 6.51
CA GLY A 211 18.37 -21.11 7.20
C GLY A 211 18.26 -20.95 8.71
N ALA A 212 17.60 -19.90 9.20
CA ALA A 212 17.38 -19.69 10.63
C ALA A 212 16.52 -20.78 11.26
N LEU A 213 15.47 -21.24 10.56
CA LEU A 213 14.66 -22.38 10.98
C LEU A 213 15.51 -23.65 11.13
N TYR A 214 16.30 -23.96 10.11
CA TYR A 214 17.18 -25.12 10.12
C TYR A 214 18.21 -25.07 11.26
N GLN A 215 18.85 -23.92 11.47
CA GLN A 215 19.81 -23.70 12.56
C GLN A 215 19.17 -23.85 13.94
N ALA A 216 17.89 -23.48 14.08
CA ALA A 216 17.12 -23.69 15.30
C ALA A 216 16.60 -25.14 15.44
N GLY A 217 16.94 -26.04 14.52
CA GLY A 217 16.50 -27.45 14.53
C GLY A 217 15.07 -27.67 14.03
N HIS A 218 14.48 -26.67 13.36
CA HIS A 218 13.09 -26.70 12.90
C HIS A 218 12.96 -26.99 11.40
N ILE A 219 12.00 -27.84 11.06
CA ILE A 219 11.56 -28.05 9.69
C ILE A 219 10.38 -27.11 9.42
N GLY A 220 10.51 -26.20 8.45
CA GLY A 220 9.51 -25.16 8.19
C GLY A 220 8.06 -25.68 8.04
N VAL A 221 7.86 -26.78 7.29
CA VAL A 221 6.52 -27.37 7.10
C VAL A 221 5.85 -27.82 8.40
N ASN A 222 6.64 -28.09 9.43
CA ASN A 222 6.18 -28.50 10.75
C ASN A 222 5.89 -27.31 11.68
N CYS A 223 5.85 -26.08 11.15
CA CYS A 223 5.63 -24.90 11.98
C CYS A 223 4.32 -24.94 12.78
N PRO A 224 4.28 -24.26 13.95
CA PRO A 224 3.09 -24.17 14.79
C PRO A 224 1.87 -23.66 14.03
N LEU A 225 0.65 -24.08 14.44
CA LEU A 225 -0.57 -23.62 13.76
C LEU A 225 -0.75 -22.09 13.81
N VAL A 226 -0.35 -21.48 14.92
CA VAL A 226 -0.39 -20.02 15.12
C VAL A 226 0.49 -19.26 14.12
N ALA A 227 1.46 -19.90 13.47
CA ALA A 227 2.25 -19.24 12.43
C ALA A 227 1.43 -18.95 11.16
N HIS A 228 0.37 -19.71 10.92
CA HIS A 228 -0.50 -19.51 9.77
C HIS A 228 -1.44 -18.32 9.98
N TYR A 229 -1.91 -17.75 8.86
CA TYR A 229 -2.71 -16.53 8.86
C TYR A 229 -3.77 -16.60 7.77
N GLN A 230 -4.78 -15.73 7.81
CA GLN A 230 -5.77 -15.61 6.74
C GLN A 230 -5.34 -14.53 5.73
N GLU A 231 -5.47 -14.82 4.44
CA GLU A 231 -5.00 -13.98 3.32
C GLU A 231 -5.71 -12.62 3.16
N THR A 232 -6.66 -12.27 4.02
CA THR A 232 -7.41 -11.01 3.97
C THR A 232 -6.66 -9.83 4.59
N ASN A 233 -5.47 -10.06 5.14
CA ASN A 233 -4.70 -9.03 5.83
C ASN A 233 -4.09 -8.00 4.87
N TRP A 234 -4.21 -6.73 5.24
CA TRP A 234 -3.65 -5.62 4.47
C TRP A 234 -2.11 -5.64 4.49
N PRO A 235 -1.42 -5.35 3.37
CA PRO A 235 0.04 -5.45 3.30
C PRO A 235 0.73 -4.28 4.01
N LEU A 236 1.12 -4.50 5.27
CA LEU A 236 1.87 -3.50 6.08
C LEU A 236 3.36 -3.80 6.21
N ILE A 237 3.76 -5.06 6.02
CA ILE A 237 5.13 -5.55 6.24
C ILE A 237 5.75 -6.03 4.94
N ASP A 238 7.06 -5.93 4.76
CA ASP A 238 7.76 -6.28 3.51
C ASP A 238 8.08 -7.78 3.38
N GLU A 239 7.20 -8.64 3.88
CA GLU A 239 7.25 -10.09 3.73
C GLU A 239 5.84 -10.69 3.89
N SER A 240 5.68 -12.00 3.68
CA SER A 240 4.41 -12.67 3.98
C SER A 240 4.18 -12.73 5.49
N LEU A 241 2.93 -12.75 5.95
CA LEU A 241 2.64 -12.87 7.38
C LEU A 241 3.13 -14.20 7.96
N LEU A 242 3.08 -15.29 7.20
CA LEU A 242 3.68 -16.56 7.61
C LEU A 242 5.19 -16.39 7.89
N ALA A 243 5.93 -15.75 6.98
CA ALA A 243 7.35 -15.53 7.17
C ALA A 243 7.63 -14.68 8.42
N TRP A 244 6.86 -13.60 8.59
CA TRP A 244 6.95 -12.73 9.75
C TRP A 244 6.62 -13.48 11.06
N HIS A 245 5.50 -14.21 11.13
CA HIS A 245 5.15 -15.01 12.31
C HIS A 245 6.25 -16.02 12.66
N LEU A 246 6.83 -16.71 11.68
CA LEU A 246 7.94 -17.64 11.93
C LEU A 246 9.16 -16.95 12.52
N ARG A 247 9.52 -15.74 12.05
CA ARG A 247 10.60 -14.94 12.66
C ARG A 247 10.28 -14.55 14.09
N GLN A 248 9.05 -14.14 14.37
CA GLN A 248 8.61 -13.78 15.73
C GLN A 248 8.70 -14.98 16.67
N LEU A 249 8.26 -16.16 16.22
CA LEU A 249 8.34 -17.39 17.01
C LEU A 249 9.80 -17.81 17.28
N LEU A 250 10.68 -17.73 16.28
CA LEU A 250 12.11 -17.98 16.46
C LEU A 250 12.76 -16.98 17.44
N ALA A 251 12.40 -15.69 17.35
CA ALA A 251 12.90 -14.68 18.27
C ALA A 251 12.45 -14.97 19.72
N LEU A 252 11.21 -15.39 19.93
CA LEU A 252 10.70 -15.79 21.25
C LEU A 252 11.44 -17.02 21.81
N GLU A 253 11.91 -17.93 20.97
CA GLU A 253 12.68 -19.09 21.45
C GLU A 253 14.05 -18.73 22.02
N GLN A 254 14.59 -17.57 21.65
CA GLN A 254 15.82 -17.00 22.21
C GLN A 254 15.60 -16.30 23.55
N VAL A 255 14.33 -16.11 23.95
CA VAL A 255 13.97 -15.46 25.21
C VAL A 255 13.78 -16.51 26.31
N VAL A 256 14.20 -16.18 27.53
CA VAL A 256 13.98 -17.03 28.71
C VAL A 256 12.47 -17.10 29.03
N LEU A 257 11.95 -18.31 29.24
CA LEU A 257 10.55 -18.50 29.66
C LEU A 257 10.27 -17.76 30.97
N GLY A 258 9.08 -17.17 31.08
CA GLY A 258 8.67 -16.36 32.23
C GLY A 258 9.03 -14.87 32.09
N THR A 259 9.84 -14.48 31.10
CA THR A 259 10.14 -13.07 30.81
C THR A 259 8.85 -12.25 30.68
N THR A 260 8.84 -11.10 31.33
CA THR A 260 7.75 -10.12 31.26
C THR A 260 8.22 -8.86 30.59
N TRP A 261 7.42 -8.32 29.68
CA TRP A 261 7.60 -7.00 29.11
C TRP A 261 6.50 -6.07 29.58
N SER A 262 6.82 -4.78 29.73
CA SER A 262 5.81 -3.73 29.63
C SER A 262 5.20 -3.72 28.21
N TRP A 263 4.04 -3.11 28.04
CA TRP A 263 3.45 -2.95 26.69
C TRP A 263 4.41 -2.28 25.71
N ALA A 264 5.10 -1.21 26.14
CA ALA A 264 6.10 -0.54 25.30
C ALA A 264 7.25 -1.49 24.92
N GLY A 265 7.79 -2.25 25.89
CA GLY A 265 8.86 -3.22 25.64
C GLY A 265 8.42 -4.35 24.70
N TRP A 266 7.17 -4.81 24.81
CA TRP A 266 6.60 -5.82 23.93
C TRP A 266 6.46 -5.31 22.49
N TRP A 267 6.00 -4.08 22.31
CA TRP A 267 5.95 -3.44 20.99
C TRP A 267 7.33 -3.21 20.38
N THR A 268 8.33 -2.85 21.19
CA THR A 268 9.71 -2.74 20.74
C THR A 268 10.26 -4.10 20.32
N PHE A 269 9.99 -5.17 21.08
CA PHE A 269 10.37 -6.53 20.73
C PHE A 269 9.83 -6.87 19.34
N LEU A 270 8.49 -6.89 19.15
CA LEU A 270 7.88 -7.28 17.88
C LEU A 270 8.33 -6.40 16.70
N THR A 271 8.42 -5.09 16.90
CA THR A 271 8.88 -4.14 15.88
C THR A 271 10.31 -4.41 15.42
N ALA A 272 11.21 -4.84 16.32
CA ALA A 272 12.60 -5.09 15.98
C ALA A 272 12.80 -6.26 15.00
N GLN A 273 11.80 -7.13 14.82
CA GLN A 273 11.81 -8.20 13.80
C GLN A 273 10.86 -7.88 12.63
N THR A 274 10.46 -6.62 12.47
CA THR A 274 9.48 -6.20 11.47
C THR A 274 10.05 -5.16 10.51
N THR A 275 10.11 -5.51 9.23
CA THR A 275 10.37 -4.55 8.15
C THR A 275 9.04 -3.99 7.64
N TRP A 276 8.74 -2.74 7.98
CA TRP A 276 7.50 -2.07 7.57
C TRP A 276 7.55 -1.57 6.13
N LEU A 277 6.45 -1.76 5.39
CA LEU A 277 6.27 -1.14 4.09
C LEU A 277 5.99 0.36 4.24
N PRO A 278 6.47 1.21 3.32
CA PRO A 278 6.16 2.63 3.35
C PRO A 278 4.69 2.88 2.95
N LEU A 279 3.99 3.68 3.77
CA LEU A 279 2.59 4.08 3.56
C LEU A 279 2.51 5.61 3.31
N PRO A 280 3.05 6.12 2.19
CA PRO A 280 3.27 7.55 1.98
C PRO A 280 2.00 8.38 1.81
N CYS A 281 0.84 7.75 1.61
CA CYS A 281 -0.46 8.41 1.53
C CYS A 281 -1.13 8.59 2.91
N LEU A 282 -0.50 8.10 3.99
CA LEU A 282 -0.98 8.22 5.35
C LEU A 282 -0.12 9.19 6.17
N THR A 283 -0.73 9.82 7.17
CA THR A 283 -0.02 10.61 8.18
C THR A 283 0.71 9.70 9.18
N PRO A 284 1.77 10.17 9.86
CA PRO A 284 2.48 9.36 10.86
C PRO A 284 1.59 8.75 11.95
N PRO A 285 0.59 9.45 12.52
CA PRO A 285 -0.32 8.84 13.48
C PRO A 285 -1.18 7.72 12.89
N GLN A 286 -1.64 7.87 11.64
CA GLN A 286 -2.40 6.82 10.95
C GLN A 286 -1.53 5.57 10.69
N VAL A 287 -0.27 5.77 10.29
CA VAL A 287 0.69 4.67 10.13
C VAL A 287 0.91 3.95 11.46
N ALA A 288 1.18 4.69 12.53
CA ALA A 288 1.37 4.12 13.87
C ALA A 288 0.15 3.33 14.34
N GLN A 289 -1.06 3.82 14.05
CA GLN A 289 -2.31 3.12 14.38
C GLN A 289 -2.42 1.77 13.65
N LEU A 290 -2.14 1.72 12.34
CA LEU A 290 -2.20 0.46 11.58
C LEU A 290 -1.12 -0.53 12.05
N HIS A 291 0.09 -0.05 12.33
CA HIS A 291 1.15 -0.88 12.89
C HIS A 291 0.73 -1.47 14.24
N HIS A 292 0.21 -0.64 15.14
CA HIS A 292 -0.29 -1.09 16.44
C HIS A 292 -1.40 -2.13 16.30
N GLN A 293 -2.34 -1.95 15.37
CA GLN A 293 -3.40 -2.95 15.10
C GLN A 293 -2.82 -4.31 14.70
N LEU A 294 -1.78 -4.34 13.85
CA LEU A 294 -1.14 -5.59 13.45
C LEU A 294 -0.44 -6.27 14.63
N LEU A 295 0.34 -5.51 15.40
CA LEU A 295 1.06 -6.04 16.56
C LEU A 295 0.10 -6.53 17.65
N GLN A 296 -0.98 -5.80 17.91
CA GLN A 296 -2.03 -6.22 18.83
C GLN A 296 -2.72 -7.49 18.34
N ALA A 297 -3.05 -7.57 17.05
CA ALA A 297 -3.67 -8.76 16.46
C ALA A 297 -2.79 -10.00 16.67
N TRP A 298 -1.49 -9.88 16.38
CA TRP A 298 -0.53 -10.96 16.62
C TRP A 298 -0.37 -11.34 18.09
N THR A 299 -0.42 -10.35 18.98
CA THR A 299 -0.37 -10.60 20.44
C THR A 299 -1.57 -11.40 20.93
N VAL A 300 -2.75 -11.14 20.36
CA VAL A 300 -3.97 -11.91 20.63
C VAL A 300 -3.82 -13.35 20.14
N GLU A 301 -3.29 -13.58 18.94
CA GLU A 301 -3.01 -14.92 18.41
C GLU A 301 -2.05 -15.72 19.30
N LEU A 302 -0.93 -15.10 19.69
CA LEU A 302 0.04 -15.71 20.59
C LEU A 302 -0.58 -16.05 21.95
N ALA A 303 -1.48 -15.21 22.45
CA ALA A 303 -2.19 -15.44 23.70
C ALA A 303 -3.19 -16.60 23.59
N GLN A 304 -3.94 -16.67 22.49
CA GLN A 304 -4.85 -17.78 22.20
C GLN A 304 -4.10 -19.12 22.04
N ALA A 305 -2.88 -19.09 21.49
CA ALA A 305 -2.00 -20.25 21.43
C ALA A 305 -1.33 -20.59 22.78
N GLY A 306 -1.55 -19.79 23.83
CA GLY A 306 -0.95 -19.95 25.16
C GLY A 306 0.56 -19.70 25.21
N ILE A 307 1.12 -19.08 24.17
CA ILE A 307 2.55 -18.75 24.09
C ILE A 307 2.85 -17.57 25.02
N VAL A 308 1.95 -16.58 25.03
CA VAL A 308 2.03 -15.43 25.93
C VAL A 308 0.75 -15.27 26.75
N THR A 309 0.80 -14.51 27.83
CA THR A 309 -0.38 -14.03 28.56
C THR A 309 -0.38 -12.52 28.61
N GLN A 310 -1.51 -11.91 28.26
CA GLN A 310 -1.71 -10.46 28.40
C GLN A 310 -2.08 -10.14 29.85
N ARG A 311 -1.41 -9.14 30.43
CA ARG A 311 -1.64 -8.60 31.78
C ARG A 311 -1.90 -7.10 31.67
N ALA A 312 -2.45 -6.49 32.71
CA ALA A 312 -2.69 -5.04 32.71
C ALA A 312 -1.42 -4.23 32.39
N ALA A 313 -0.28 -4.63 32.95
CA ALA A 313 1.00 -3.93 32.77
C ALA A 313 1.78 -4.33 31.49
N GLY A 314 1.38 -5.37 30.76
CA GLY A 314 2.10 -5.84 29.59
C GLY A 314 1.90 -7.32 29.26
N VAL A 315 2.96 -8.00 28.84
CA VAL A 315 2.90 -9.37 28.31
C VAL A 315 3.91 -10.25 29.02
N GLN A 316 3.53 -11.48 29.34
CA GLN A 316 4.43 -12.50 29.87
C GLN A 316 4.60 -13.65 28.86
N TYR A 317 5.83 -14.10 28.65
CA TYR A 317 6.13 -15.29 27.87
C TYR A 317 5.93 -16.55 28.72
N CYS A 318 4.97 -17.40 28.36
CA CYS A 318 4.52 -18.51 29.19
C CYS A 318 4.94 -19.88 28.66
N ARG A 319 4.98 -20.04 27.34
CA ARG A 319 5.22 -21.34 26.71
C ARG A 319 5.98 -21.19 25.41
N ARG A 320 6.92 -22.11 25.15
CA ARG A 320 7.59 -22.19 23.83
C ARG A 320 6.58 -22.52 22.72
N PRO A 321 6.78 -21.99 21.50
CA PRO A 321 6.00 -22.40 20.33
C PRO A 321 6.02 -23.92 20.15
N ALA A 322 4.85 -24.52 19.92
CA ALA A 322 4.72 -25.97 19.76
C ALA A 322 4.87 -26.37 18.29
N TRP A 323 6.07 -26.79 17.91
CA TRP A 323 6.36 -27.33 16.57
C TRP A 323 5.81 -28.76 16.45
N PHE A 324 5.31 -29.10 15.27
CA PHE A 324 4.83 -30.46 15.02
C PHE A 324 6.00 -31.43 14.86
N ALA A 325 5.88 -32.63 15.43
CA ALA A 325 6.90 -33.66 15.26
C ALA A 325 7.05 -34.13 13.80
N SER A 326 6.00 -34.01 12.99
CA SER A 326 6.02 -34.36 11.57
C SER A 326 4.91 -33.67 10.78
N TYR A 327 5.09 -33.62 9.46
CA TYR A 327 4.06 -33.12 8.54
C TYR A 327 2.75 -33.90 8.69
N ALA A 328 2.82 -35.23 8.85
CA ALA A 328 1.65 -36.08 9.07
C ALA A 328 0.90 -35.69 10.37
N ALA A 329 1.62 -35.38 11.46
CA ALA A 329 1.01 -34.92 12.69
C ALA A 329 0.26 -33.59 12.50
N LYS A 330 0.85 -32.66 11.75
CA LYS A 330 0.22 -31.38 11.40
C LYS A 330 -1.06 -31.56 10.58
N VAL A 331 -1.01 -32.39 9.54
CA VAL A 331 -2.19 -32.67 8.70
C VAL A 331 -3.34 -33.27 9.53
N ARG A 332 -3.03 -34.19 10.47
CA ARG A 332 -4.04 -34.74 11.39
C ARG A 332 -4.67 -33.65 12.28
N ALA A 333 -3.85 -32.76 12.84
CA ALA A 333 -4.33 -31.67 13.68
C ALA A 333 -5.26 -30.71 12.90
N VAL A 334 -4.89 -30.33 11.67
CA VAL A 334 -5.71 -29.47 10.80
C VAL A 334 -7.03 -30.14 10.41
N ARG A 335 -7.02 -31.45 10.10
CA ARG A 335 -8.24 -32.21 9.75
C ARG A 335 -9.18 -32.39 10.95
N GLY A 336 -8.64 -32.70 12.13
CA GLY A 336 -9.43 -32.81 13.37
C GLY A 336 -10.06 -31.49 13.78
N TRP A 337 -9.44 -30.37 13.43
CA TRP A 337 -9.95 -29.03 13.67
C TRP A 337 -11.06 -28.64 12.67
N ALA A 338 -10.89 -28.95 11.38
CA ALA A 338 -11.93 -28.80 10.36
C ALA A 338 -13.18 -29.70 10.60
N GLY A 339 -12.99 -30.84 11.26
CA GLY A 339 -14.07 -31.75 11.68
C GLY A 339 -14.91 -31.19 12.83
N LYS A 340 -14.32 -30.37 13.71
CA LYS A 340 -15.03 -29.70 14.82
C LYS A 340 -15.90 -28.52 14.35
N GLU A 341 -15.54 -27.86 13.25
CA GLU A 341 -16.36 -26.82 12.61
C GLU A 341 -17.58 -27.38 11.85
N LYS A 342 -17.57 -28.67 11.52
CA LYS A 342 -18.67 -29.36 10.80
C LYS A 342 -19.65 -30.10 11.72
N SER A 343 -19.76 -29.72 13.00
CA SER A 343 -20.88 -30.15 13.84
C SER A 343 -21.97 -29.07 13.86
N PRO A 344 -23.04 -29.21 13.07
CA PRO A 344 -24.29 -28.52 13.32
C PRO A 344 -25.23 -29.44 14.10
N ARG A 345 -25.48 -29.12 15.37
CA ARG A 345 -26.78 -28.65 15.87
C ARG A 345 -26.72 -28.46 17.38
#